data_AF-A0A950B873-F1
#
_entry.id   AF-A0A950B873-F1
#
_cell.length_a   1.000
_cell.length_b   1.000
_cell.length_c   1.000
_cell.angle_alpha   90.00
_cell.angle_beta   90.00
_cell.angle_gamma   90.00
#
_symmetry.space_group_name_H-M   'P 1'
#
loop_
_entity.id
_entity.type
_entity.pdbx_description
1 polymer ?
#
loop_
_entity_poly.entity_id
_entity_poly.type
_entity_poly.pdbx_seq_one_letter_code
_entity_poly.pdbx_strand_id
1 'polypeptide(L)'
;MDAGFDGVELHGTSGYLCMQFMSSGVNRRSDEYGGNAANRVRFAAECLAAMGDAIGAERVGLRLNPGNTYNDTSDENSAATHAELMRKAAGQGIAYLHVMRAVFDPGIDAFKLARENFGANLILNDGFDAQSAEAALQAGEGQAVSFARHFIANPDLVRRMRLGLPLSKFERKTLYTAGAEGYNDYAPAAEAQPA
;
A
#
# COMPACT_ATOMS: atom_id res chain seq x y z
N MET A 1 1.03 -7.43 19.47
CA MET A 1 0.90 -8.88 19.20
C MET A 1 -0.14 -9.54 20.08
N ASP A 2 -0.33 -9.06 21.31
CA ASP A 2 -1.33 -9.58 22.26
C ASP A 2 -2.77 -9.63 21.75
N ALA A 3 -3.12 -8.81 20.75
CA ALA A 3 -4.41 -8.83 20.05
C ALA A 3 -4.54 -9.91 18.95
N GLY A 4 -3.50 -10.70 18.70
CA GLY A 4 -3.52 -11.83 17.76
C GLY A 4 -3.26 -11.52 16.28
N PHE A 5 -2.78 -10.31 15.94
CA PHE A 5 -2.38 -9.99 14.56
C PHE A 5 -1.15 -10.79 14.11
N ASP A 6 -1.14 -11.25 12.87
CA ASP A 6 0.01 -11.95 12.27
C ASP A 6 1.19 -11.02 11.94
N GLY A 7 0.89 -9.74 11.69
CA GLY A 7 1.87 -8.70 11.37
C GLY A 7 1.23 -7.31 11.36
N VAL A 8 2.03 -6.31 11.02
CA VAL A 8 1.61 -4.90 10.96
C VAL A 8 2.15 -4.22 9.71
N GLU A 9 1.45 -3.22 9.20
CA GLU A 9 1.88 -2.43 8.04
C GLU A 9 2.07 -0.97 8.46
N LEU A 10 3.27 -0.40 8.26
CA LEU A 10 3.50 1.02 8.47
C LEU A 10 2.88 1.82 7.32
N HIS A 11 1.97 2.73 7.66
CA HIS A 11 1.32 3.58 6.67
C HIS A 11 2.20 4.81 6.32
N GLY A 12 2.90 4.74 5.19
CA GLY A 12 3.80 5.78 4.69
C GLY A 12 3.23 6.63 3.54
N THR A 13 1.91 6.78 3.43
CA THR A 13 1.29 7.51 2.32
C THR A 13 0.05 8.31 2.72
N SER A 14 -0.70 8.85 1.74
CA SER A 14 -1.97 9.59 1.91
C SER A 14 -1.87 10.81 2.83
N GLY A 15 -0.70 11.45 2.88
CA GLY A 15 -0.43 12.67 3.64
C GLY A 15 -0.56 12.52 5.16
N TYR A 16 -0.49 11.30 5.70
CA TYR A 16 -0.36 11.06 7.14
C TYR A 16 1.08 11.27 7.62
N LEU A 17 1.31 11.16 8.92
CA LEU A 17 2.53 11.61 9.60
C LEU A 17 3.84 11.16 8.94
N CYS A 18 3.99 9.88 8.58
CA CYS A 18 5.20 9.40 7.91
C CYS A 18 5.45 10.14 6.59
N MET A 19 4.41 10.32 5.78
CA MET A 19 4.51 11.05 4.53
C MET A 19 4.73 12.55 4.75
N GLN A 20 4.16 13.15 5.80
CA GLN A 20 4.41 14.56 6.16
C GLN A 20 5.89 14.81 6.47
N PHE A 21 6.57 13.88 7.15
CA PHE A 21 8.03 13.95 7.34
C PHE A 21 8.79 13.82 6.01
N MET A 22 8.35 12.93 5.13
CA MET A 22 9.00 12.70 3.82
C MET A 22 8.83 13.89 2.86
N SER A 23 7.69 14.58 2.88
CA SER A 23 7.33 15.64 1.94
C SER A 23 8.10 16.94 2.18
N SER A 24 8.90 17.38 1.21
CA SER A 24 9.62 18.67 1.28
C SER A 24 8.69 19.90 1.34
N GLY A 25 7.46 19.78 0.84
CA GLY A 25 6.44 20.83 0.93
C GLY A 25 5.92 21.07 2.35
N VAL A 26 5.97 20.03 3.20
CA VAL A 26 5.37 20.02 4.55
C VAL A 26 6.46 20.05 5.63
N ASN A 27 7.47 19.19 5.53
CA ASN A 27 8.55 19.13 6.51
C ASN A 27 9.54 20.28 6.31
N ARG A 28 9.41 21.31 7.17
CA ARG A 28 10.29 22.49 7.22
C ARG A 28 11.31 22.45 8.36
N ARG A 29 11.53 21.27 8.95
CA ARG A 29 12.50 21.11 10.05
C ARG A 29 13.93 21.35 9.55
N SER A 30 14.78 21.81 10.47
CA SER A 30 16.22 22.05 10.24
C SER A 30 17.12 21.12 11.06
N ASP A 31 16.54 20.17 11.79
CA ASP A 31 17.27 19.14 12.55
C ASP A 31 17.52 17.86 11.72
N GLU A 32 17.97 16.78 12.36
CA GLU A 32 18.30 15.53 11.67
C GLU A 32 17.10 14.82 11.01
N TYR A 33 15.87 15.32 11.20
CA TYR A 33 14.64 14.81 10.58
C TYR A 33 14.13 15.68 9.42
N GLY A 34 14.85 16.76 9.06
CA GLY A 34 14.46 17.70 8.00
C GLY A 34 15.57 18.03 7.01
N GLY A 35 15.25 18.89 6.05
CA GLY A 35 16.18 19.28 4.98
C GLY A 35 16.21 18.24 3.85
N ASN A 36 17.31 17.50 3.71
CA ASN A 36 17.49 16.58 2.58
C ASN A 36 16.64 15.30 2.70
N ALA A 37 16.49 14.56 1.60
CA ALA A 37 15.65 13.35 1.56
C ALA A 37 16.07 12.29 2.59
N ALA A 38 17.38 12.09 2.81
CA ALA A 38 17.89 11.09 3.76
C ALA A 38 17.45 11.38 5.21
N ASN A 39 17.42 12.66 5.60
CA ASN A 39 16.90 13.10 6.88
C ASN A 39 15.37 13.02 6.94
N ARG A 40 14.67 13.44 5.88
CA ARG A 40 13.20 13.42 5.83
C ARG A 40 12.60 12.02 5.95
N VAL A 41 13.28 11.00 5.42
CA VAL A 41 12.82 9.59 5.57
C VAL A 41 13.25 8.96 6.89
N ARG A 42 14.11 9.60 7.68
CA ARG A 42 14.69 9.05 8.91
C ARG A 42 13.62 8.56 9.88
N PHE A 43 12.61 9.39 10.12
CA PHE A 43 11.51 9.06 11.02
C PHE A 43 10.81 7.75 10.62
N ALA A 44 10.44 7.60 9.34
CA ALA A 44 9.80 6.39 8.85
C ALA A 44 10.72 5.16 8.95
N ALA A 45 12.02 5.32 8.65
CA ALA A 45 12.99 4.23 8.77
C ALA A 45 13.22 3.80 10.23
N GLU A 46 13.20 4.73 11.19
CA GLU A 46 13.29 4.45 12.62
C GLU A 46 12.02 3.76 13.13
N CYS A 47 10.84 4.15 12.64
CA CYS A 47 9.59 3.44 12.95
C CYS A 47 9.64 1.98 12.49
N LEU A 48 10.10 1.72 11.25
CA LEU A 48 10.24 0.36 10.73
C LEU A 48 11.22 -0.48 11.58
N ALA A 49 12.36 0.11 11.97
CA ALA A 49 13.34 -0.56 12.81
C ALA A 49 12.73 -0.91 14.18
N ALA A 50 12.08 0.05 14.84
CA ALA A 50 11.42 -0.17 16.12
C ALA A 50 10.29 -1.22 16.06
N MET A 51 9.53 -1.24 14.96
CA MET A 51 8.52 -2.28 14.71
C MET A 51 9.19 -3.65 14.52
N GLY A 52 10.28 -3.72 13.76
CA GLY A 52 11.06 -4.94 13.55
C GLY A 52 11.65 -5.48 14.86
N ASP A 53 12.23 -4.63 15.70
CA ASP A 53 12.76 -5.01 17.01
C ASP A 53 11.65 -5.57 17.92
N ALA A 54 10.43 -5.03 17.83
CA ALA A 54 9.32 -5.42 18.67
C ALA A 54 8.66 -6.75 18.25
N ILE A 55 8.57 -7.04 16.95
CA ILE A 55 7.75 -8.18 16.45
C ILE A 55 8.44 -9.09 15.42
N GLY A 56 9.69 -8.79 15.05
CA GLY A 56 10.40 -9.40 13.93
C GLY A 56 10.13 -8.65 12.61
N ALA A 57 11.19 -8.30 11.89
CA ALA A 57 11.10 -7.59 10.61
C ALA A 57 10.28 -8.37 9.57
N GLU A 58 10.31 -9.70 9.62
CA GLU A 58 9.55 -10.60 8.74
C GLU A 58 8.02 -10.52 8.92
N ARG A 59 7.55 -9.75 9.92
CA ARG A 59 6.13 -9.47 10.19
C ARG A 59 5.76 -8.00 10.01
N VAL A 60 6.68 -7.19 9.48
CA VAL A 60 6.47 -5.77 9.22
C VAL A 60 6.32 -5.54 7.72
N GLY A 61 5.27 -4.83 7.32
CA GLY A 61 5.10 -4.29 5.98
C GLY A 61 5.26 -2.78 5.95
N LEU A 62 5.49 -2.23 4.76
CA LEU A 62 5.50 -0.79 4.51
C LEU A 62 4.57 -0.46 3.34
N ARG A 63 3.72 0.55 3.47
CA ARG A 63 2.86 1.02 2.38
C ARG A 63 3.22 2.41 1.88
N LEU A 64 3.46 2.53 0.57
CA LEU A 64 3.87 3.78 -0.10
C LEU A 64 3.06 4.07 -1.37
N ASN A 65 2.96 5.36 -1.72
CA ASN A 65 2.47 5.82 -3.01
C ASN A 65 3.34 6.98 -3.50
N PRO A 66 4.37 6.70 -4.32
CA PRO A 66 5.19 7.73 -4.95
C PRO A 66 4.32 8.74 -5.72
N GLY A 67 4.68 10.02 -5.65
CA GLY A 67 3.97 11.11 -6.33
C GLY A 67 2.63 11.51 -5.72
N ASN A 68 2.17 10.86 -4.65
CA ASN A 68 0.90 11.20 -4.01
C ASN A 68 0.93 12.64 -3.46
N THR A 69 -0.13 13.40 -3.71
CA THR A 69 -0.31 14.78 -3.21
C THR A 69 -1.56 14.94 -2.34
N TYR A 70 -2.23 13.84 -2.02
CA TYR A 70 -3.41 13.83 -1.15
C TYR A 70 -3.11 14.45 0.22
N ASN A 71 -4.13 15.05 0.84
CA ASN A 71 -4.03 15.78 2.11
C ASN A 71 -2.99 16.92 2.08
N ASP A 72 -2.98 17.70 0.99
CA ASP A 72 -2.17 18.92 0.82
C ASP A 72 -0.67 18.69 1.02
N THR A 73 -0.18 17.58 0.46
CA THR A 73 1.24 17.21 0.51
C THR A 73 1.90 17.41 -0.85
N SER A 74 3.19 17.77 -0.83
CA SER A 74 4.00 17.89 -2.04
C SER A 74 5.46 17.57 -1.72
N ASP A 75 6.18 17.04 -2.71
CA ASP A 75 7.62 16.76 -2.60
C ASP A 75 8.30 17.19 -3.89
N GLU A 76 9.40 17.94 -3.77
CA GLU A 76 10.16 18.47 -4.91
C GLU A 76 10.73 17.35 -5.79
N ASN A 77 11.02 16.18 -5.21
CA ASN A 77 11.48 15.02 -5.95
C ASN A 77 10.97 13.73 -5.30
N SER A 78 9.67 13.47 -5.46
CA SER A 78 8.98 12.35 -4.82
C SER A 78 9.64 11.01 -5.13
N ALA A 79 10.09 10.79 -6.37
CA ALA A 79 10.77 9.57 -6.77
C ALA A 79 12.07 9.34 -5.96
N ALA A 80 12.93 10.35 -5.83
CA ALA A 80 14.18 10.23 -5.08
C ALA A 80 13.92 10.00 -3.58
N THR A 81 12.96 10.73 -3.00
CA THR A 81 12.59 10.58 -1.57
C THR A 81 12.07 9.18 -1.28
N HIS A 82 11.16 8.66 -2.11
CA HIS A 82 10.62 7.31 -1.93
C HIS A 82 11.68 6.23 -2.15
N ALA A 83 12.55 6.39 -3.16
CA ALA A 83 13.65 5.47 -3.40
C ALA A 83 14.61 5.36 -2.20
N GLU A 84 14.88 6.48 -1.52
CA GLU A 84 15.71 6.50 -0.30
C GLU A 84 15.07 5.70 0.84
N LEU A 85 13.77 5.86 1.09
CA LEU A 85 13.07 5.07 2.11
C LEU A 85 13.02 3.58 1.72
N MET A 86 12.75 3.26 0.44
CA MET A 86 12.72 1.89 -0.06
C MET A 86 14.04 1.16 0.18
N ARG A 87 15.18 1.80 -0.11
CA ARG A 87 16.52 1.23 0.15
C ARG A 87 16.77 0.98 1.63
N LYS A 88 16.38 1.93 2.50
CA LYS A 88 16.50 1.75 3.96
C LYS A 88 15.63 0.60 4.46
N ALA A 89 14.39 0.53 4.02
CA ALA A 89 13.44 -0.53 4.38
C ALA A 89 13.92 -1.92 3.93
N ALA A 90 14.47 -2.02 2.71
CA ALA A 90 15.06 -3.26 2.21
C ALA A 90 16.25 -3.73 3.06
N GLY A 91 17.13 -2.80 3.46
CA GLY A 91 18.25 -3.09 4.36
C GLY A 91 17.83 -3.60 5.75
N GLN A 92 16.59 -3.37 6.16
CA GLN A 92 16.04 -3.87 7.42
C GLN A 92 15.39 -5.26 7.29
N GLY A 93 15.23 -5.78 6.07
CA GLY A 93 14.66 -7.11 5.85
C GLY A 93 13.16 -7.23 6.19
N ILE A 94 12.39 -6.15 6.03
CA ILE A 94 10.94 -6.18 6.27
C ILE A 94 10.23 -7.12 5.28
N ALA A 95 9.06 -7.64 5.67
CA ALA A 95 8.33 -8.67 4.95
C ALA A 95 8.00 -8.29 3.50
N TYR A 96 7.44 -7.09 3.30
CA TYR A 96 6.99 -6.63 1.99
C TYR A 96 6.92 -5.11 1.89
N LEU A 97 6.94 -4.63 0.65
CA LEU A 97 6.55 -3.27 0.28
C LEU A 97 5.24 -3.31 -0.49
N HIS A 98 4.22 -2.66 0.05
CA HIS A 98 2.92 -2.46 -0.56
C HIS A 98 2.94 -1.13 -1.32
N VAL A 99 3.03 -1.19 -2.65
CA VAL A 99 3.23 -0.02 -3.50
C VAL A 99 1.99 0.26 -4.35
N MET A 100 1.56 1.51 -4.34
CA MET A 100 0.45 2.01 -5.14
C MET A 100 0.98 2.69 -6.41
N ARG A 101 0.28 2.51 -7.54
CA ARG A 101 0.55 3.25 -8.78
C ARG A 101 0.54 4.77 -8.55
N ALA A 102 1.46 5.50 -9.17
CA ALA A 102 1.57 6.96 -9.04
C ALA A 102 0.52 7.69 -9.91
N VAL A 103 -0.74 7.69 -9.47
CA VAL A 103 -1.84 8.34 -10.21
C VAL A 103 -1.68 9.86 -10.29
N PHE A 104 -1.09 10.48 -9.26
CA PHE A 104 -0.89 11.93 -9.18
C PHE A 104 0.38 12.43 -9.89
N ASP A 105 1.31 11.54 -10.20
CA ASP A 105 2.49 11.83 -11.01
C ASP A 105 2.78 10.64 -11.95
N PRO A 106 2.09 10.55 -13.10
CA PRO A 106 2.25 9.45 -14.04
C PRO A 106 3.64 9.34 -14.67
N GLY A 107 4.52 10.33 -14.46
CA GLY A 107 5.93 10.25 -14.85
C GLY A 107 6.73 9.26 -13.99
N ILE A 108 6.20 8.87 -12.82
CA ILE A 108 6.82 7.91 -11.92
C ILE A 108 6.24 6.52 -12.17
N ASP A 109 7.08 5.62 -12.71
CA ASP A 109 6.80 4.18 -12.67
C ASP A 109 7.06 3.65 -11.26
N ALA A 110 6.03 3.70 -10.41
CA ALA A 110 6.12 3.34 -8.99
C ALA A 110 6.52 1.87 -8.76
N PHE A 111 6.07 0.95 -9.64
CA PHE A 111 6.36 -0.48 -9.48
C PHE A 111 7.79 -0.79 -9.88
N LYS A 112 8.28 -0.20 -10.98
CA LYS A 112 9.69 -0.28 -11.35
C LYS A 112 10.58 0.34 -10.27
N LEU A 113 10.23 1.54 -9.79
CA LEU A 113 10.97 2.24 -8.73
C LEU A 113 11.10 1.37 -7.47
N ALA A 114 9.99 0.74 -7.05
CA ALA A 114 9.96 -0.18 -5.93
C ALA A 114 10.84 -1.41 -6.17
N ARG A 115 10.76 -2.05 -7.35
CA ARG A 115 11.57 -3.22 -7.67
C ARG A 115 13.07 -2.93 -7.68
N GLU A 116 13.46 -1.76 -8.18
CA GLU A 116 14.86 -1.34 -8.26
C GLU A 116 15.46 -0.97 -6.89
N ASN A 117 14.65 -0.49 -5.95
CA ASN A 117 15.13 0.04 -4.67
C ASN A 117 14.78 -0.80 -3.45
N PHE A 118 13.77 -1.68 -3.55
CA PHE A 118 13.33 -2.56 -2.47
C PHE A 118 13.57 -4.05 -2.78
N GLY A 119 13.30 -4.48 -4.02
CA GLY A 119 13.42 -5.87 -4.45
C GLY A 119 12.10 -6.50 -4.85
N ALA A 120 12.02 -7.84 -4.78
CA ALA A 120 10.92 -8.62 -5.37
C ALA A 120 9.68 -8.77 -4.47
N ASN A 121 9.79 -8.55 -3.16
CA ASN A 121 8.70 -8.75 -2.19
C ASN A 121 7.69 -7.59 -2.22
N LEU A 122 7.01 -7.43 -3.36
CA LEU A 122 6.09 -6.33 -3.63
C LEU A 122 4.63 -6.81 -3.65
N ILE A 123 3.78 -6.04 -2.97
CA ILE A 123 2.33 -6.10 -3.11
C ILE A 123 1.90 -4.89 -3.94
N LEU A 124 1.39 -5.12 -5.14
CA LEU A 124 0.96 -4.07 -6.05
C LEU A 124 -0.46 -3.62 -5.74
N ASN A 125 -0.70 -2.32 -5.83
CA ASN A 125 -2.02 -1.74 -5.62
C ASN A 125 -2.34 -0.69 -6.67
N ASP A 126 -3.64 -0.57 -6.93
CA ASP A 126 -4.34 0.44 -7.72
C ASP A 126 -4.97 -0.07 -9.03
N GLY A 127 -6.30 -0.09 -9.04
CA GLY A 127 -7.13 -0.25 -10.24
C GLY A 127 -7.20 -1.65 -10.85
N PHE A 128 -6.56 -2.66 -10.26
CA PHE A 128 -6.55 -4.02 -10.80
C PHE A 128 -7.93 -4.68 -10.83
N ASP A 129 -8.16 -5.43 -11.90
CA ASP A 129 -9.13 -6.52 -12.00
C ASP A 129 -8.38 -7.88 -12.06
N ALA A 130 -9.10 -8.98 -12.23
CA ALA A 130 -8.48 -10.31 -12.25
C ALA A 130 -7.47 -10.48 -13.40
N GLN A 131 -7.78 -9.97 -14.60
CA GLN A 131 -6.94 -10.15 -15.78
C GLN A 131 -5.66 -9.31 -15.69
N SER A 132 -5.80 -8.04 -15.33
CA SER A 132 -4.66 -7.13 -15.17
C SER A 132 -3.78 -7.52 -13.98
N ALA A 133 -4.35 -8.07 -12.91
CA ALA A 133 -3.57 -8.61 -11.79
C ALA A 133 -2.73 -9.81 -12.21
N GLU A 134 -3.34 -10.79 -12.90
CA GLU A 134 -2.62 -11.96 -13.42
C GLU A 134 -1.50 -11.54 -14.37
N ALA A 135 -1.75 -10.60 -15.28
CA ALA A 135 -0.75 -10.10 -16.21
C ALA A 135 0.45 -9.45 -15.49
N ALA A 136 0.21 -8.65 -14.44
CA ALA A 136 1.29 -8.00 -13.68
C ALA A 136 2.13 -9.03 -12.89
N LEU A 137 1.49 -10.07 -12.34
CA LEU A 137 2.19 -11.17 -11.67
C LEU A 137 3.05 -11.98 -12.65
N GLN A 138 2.50 -12.32 -13.82
CA GLN A 138 3.24 -13.03 -14.87
C GLN A 138 4.42 -12.20 -15.42
N ALA A 139 4.28 -10.88 -15.46
CA ALA A 139 5.34 -9.96 -15.85
C ALA A 139 6.42 -9.76 -14.76
N GLY A 140 6.25 -10.32 -13.57
CA GLY A 140 7.19 -10.15 -12.46
C GLY A 140 7.23 -8.72 -11.93
N GLU A 141 6.13 -7.98 -12.02
CA GLU A 141 6.02 -6.63 -11.44
C GLU A 141 5.92 -6.68 -9.91
N GLY A 142 5.38 -7.77 -9.35
CA GLY A 142 5.29 -8.02 -7.91
C GLY A 142 4.90 -9.46 -7.61
N GLN A 143 4.84 -9.81 -6.34
CA GLN A 143 4.49 -11.17 -5.87
C GLN A 143 3.02 -11.31 -5.49
N ALA A 144 2.33 -10.20 -5.22
CA ALA A 144 0.90 -10.19 -4.96
C ALA A 144 0.25 -8.88 -5.45
N VAL A 145 -1.07 -8.89 -5.53
CA VAL A 145 -1.89 -7.73 -5.86
C VAL A 145 -2.95 -7.55 -4.78
N SER A 146 -3.15 -6.31 -4.31
CA SER A 146 -4.19 -5.98 -3.33
C SER A 146 -5.40 -5.33 -4.00
N PHE A 147 -6.59 -5.69 -3.53
CA PHE A 147 -7.86 -5.14 -3.99
C PHE A 147 -8.56 -4.44 -2.83
N ALA A 148 -9.13 -3.25 -3.08
CA ALA A 148 -9.88 -2.51 -2.07
C ALA A 148 -11.36 -2.43 -2.43
N ARG A 149 -11.71 -1.61 -3.43
CA ARG A 149 -13.10 -1.36 -3.87
C ARG A 149 -13.88 -2.64 -4.20
N HIS A 150 -13.21 -3.63 -4.81
CA HIS A 150 -13.83 -4.92 -5.09
C HIS A 150 -14.11 -5.71 -3.81
N PHE A 151 -13.23 -5.70 -2.82
CA PHE A 151 -13.44 -6.42 -1.56
C PHE A 151 -14.58 -5.84 -0.72
N ILE A 152 -14.85 -4.53 -0.82
CA ILE A 152 -15.93 -3.87 -0.05
C ILE A 152 -17.28 -4.56 -0.29
N ALA A 153 -17.64 -4.81 -1.55
CA ALA A 153 -18.94 -5.38 -1.91
C ALA A 153 -18.94 -6.88 -2.21
N ASN A 154 -17.78 -7.53 -2.11
CA ASN A 154 -17.60 -8.92 -2.51
C ASN A 154 -16.80 -9.65 -1.41
N PRO A 155 -17.46 -10.09 -0.32
CA PRO A 155 -16.77 -10.80 0.76
C PRO A 155 -16.10 -12.10 0.28
N ASP A 156 -16.58 -12.66 -0.83
CA ASP A 156 -16.04 -13.83 -1.51
C ASP A 156 -15.26 -13.49 -2.80
N LEU A 157 -14.66 -12.30 -2.89
CA LEU A 157 -13.98 -11.78 -4.10
C LEU A 157 -13.04 -12.80 -4.75
N VAL A 158 -12.19 -13.46 -3.97
CA VAL A 158 -11.21 -14.45 -4.47
C VAL A 158 -11.91 -15.61 -5.17
N ARG A 159 -13.01 -16.11 -4.59
CA ARG A 159 -13.83 -17.16 -5.21
C ARG A 159 -14.45 -16.65 -6.51
N ARG A 160 -14.99 -15.42 -6.52
CA ARG A 160 -15.58 -14.82 -7.72
C ARG A 160 -14.57 -14.70 -8.84
N MET A 161 -13.37 -14.19 -8.57
CA MET A 161 -12.29 -14.08 -9.55
C MET A 161 -11.88 -15.46 -10.09
N ARG A 162 -11.68 -16.45 -9.20
CA ARG A 162 -11.30 -17.82 -9.60
C ARG A 162 -12.33 -18.48 -10.51
N LEU A 163 -13.62 -18.25 -10.27
CA LEU A 163 -14.73 -18.88 -10.98
C LEU A 163 -15.32 -18.01 -12.09
N GLY A 164 -14.78 -16.80 -12.31
CA GLY A 164 -15.33 -15.85 -13.28
C GLY A 164 -16.75 -15.36 -12.93
N LEU A 165 -17.12 -15.32 -11.65
CA LEU A 165 -18.45 -14.88 -11.22
C LEU A 165 -18.58 -13.35 -11.26
N PRO A 166 -19.79 -12.81 -11.50
CA PRO A 166 -20.03 -11.38 -11.50
C PRO A 166 -19.66 -10.70 -10.18
N LEU A 167 -19.02 -9.53 -10.26
CA LEU A 167 -18.70 -8.70 -9.09
C LEU A 167 -19.85 -7.72 -8.79
N SER A 168 -20.22 -7.66 -7.51
CA SER A 168 -21.12 -6.64 -6.98
C SER A 168 -20.43 -5.27 -6.97
N LYS A 169 -21.21 -4.21 -7.19
CA LYS A 169 -20.74 -2.83 -7.01
C LYS A 169 -20.90 -2.42 -5.55
N PHE A 170 -19.95 -1.64 -5.04
CA PHE A 170 -20.04 -1.07 -3.70
C PHE A 170 -20.83 0.25 -3.72
N GLU A 171 -21.48 0.55 -2.59
CA GLU A 171 -22.26 1.76 -2.40
C GLU A 171 -21.36 2.86 -1.85
N ARG A 172 -21.13 3.91 -2.63
CA ARG A 172 -20.18 4.98 -2.24
C ARG A 172 -20.63 5.76 -1.01
N LYS A 173 -21.94 5.85 -0.78
CA LYS A 173 -22.54 6.63 0.30
C LYS A 173 -22.35 5.99 1.68
N THR A 174 -22.04 4.70 1.72
CA THR A 174 -21.92 3.92 2.95
C THR A 174 -20.47 3.60 3.32
N LEU A 175 -19.49 4.08 2.55
CA LEU A 175 -18.06 3.83 2.82
C LEU A 175 -17.61 4.30 4.21
N TYR A 176 -18.19 5.40 4.68
CA TYR A 176 -17.85 6.03 5.94
C TYR A 176 -19.14 6.39 6.70
N THR A 177 -19.88 5.36 7.10
CA THR A 177 -21.11 5.48 7.89
C THR A 177 -21.10 4.50 9.05
N ALA A 178 -21.91 4.76 10.07
CA ALA A 178 -22.12 3.81 11.15
C ALA A 178 -23.12 2.72 10.73
N GLY A 179 -23.02 1.54 11.33
CA GLY A 179 -23.98 0.45 11.14
C GLY A 179 -23.54 -0.60 10.11
N ALA A 180 -24.47 -1.52 9.83
CA ALA A 180 -24.24 -2.69 8.97
C ALA A 180 -24.33 -2.39 7.47
N GLU A 181 -25.10 -1.36 7.10
CA GLU A 181 -25.43 -1.04 5.71
C GLU A 181 -24.19 -0.71 4.89
N GLY A 182 -23.96 -1.48 3.82
CA GLY A 182 -22.78 -1.35 2.97
C GLY A 182 -21.46 -1.71 3.66
N TYR A 183 -21.50 -2.50 4.74
CA TYR A 183 -20.33 -3.00 5.45
C TYR A 183 -20.30 -4.53 5.56
N ASN A 184 -21.28 -5.13 6.23
CA ASN A 184 -21.35 -6.58 6.46
C ASN A 184 -22.65 -7.22 5.94
N ASP A 185 -23.40 -6.50 5.11
CA ASP A 185 -24.66 -6.89 4.50
C ASP A 185 -24.55 -7.25 3.00
N TYR A 186 -23.35 -7.16 2.41
CA TYR A 186 -23.10 -7.63 1.06
C TYR A 186 -23.18 -9.15 0.95
N ALA A 187 -24.07 -9.64 0.07
CA ALA A 187 -24.25 -11.07 -0.12
C ALA A 187 -23.08 -11.74 -0.85
N PRO A 188 -22.65 -12.95 -0.45
CA PRO A 188 -21.74 -13.78 -1.24
C PRO A 188 -22.41 -14.18 -2.56
N ALA A 189 -21.61 -14.59 -3.56
CA ALA A 189 -22.19 -15.09 -4.80
C ALA A 189 -22.92 -16.41 -4.54
N ALA A 190 -24.11 -16.57 -5.12
CA ALA A 190 -24.92 -17.78 -4.98
C ALA A 190 -24.09 -19.04 -5.25
N GLU A 191 -24.40 -20.12 -4.54
CA GLU A 191 -23.82 -21.42 -4.85
C GLU A 191 -24.23 -21.81 -6.27
N ALA A 192 -23.27 -22.29 -7.07
CA ALA A 192 -23.61 -22.88 -8.34
C ALA A 192 -24.42 -24.14 -8.03
N GLN A 193 -25.70 -24.17 -8.40
CA GLN A 193 -26.46 -25.41 -8.34
C GLN A 193 -25.77 -26.41 -9.28
N PRO A 194 -25.41 -27.61 -8.80
CA PRO A 194 -24.90 -28.64 -9.69
C PRO A 194 -25.94 -28.91 -10.77
N ALA A 195 -25.47 -28.98 -12.02
CA ALA A 195 -26.29 -29.34 -13.17
C ALA A 195 -26.84 -30.77 -13.06
#